data_AF-A0A1B6GUM2-F1
#
_entry.id   AF-A0A1B6GUM2-F1
#
_cell.length_a   1.000
_cell.length_b   1.000
_cell.length_c   1.000
_cell.angle_alpha   90.00
_cell.angle_beta   90.00
_cell.angle_gamma   90.00
#
_symmetry.space_group_name_H-M   'P 1'
#
loop_
_entity.id
_entity.type
_entity.pdbx_description
1 polymer ?
#
loop_
_entity_poly.entity_id
_entity_poly.type
_entity_poly.pdbx_seq_one_letter_code
_entity_poly.pdbx_strand_id
1 'polypeptide(L)'
;MAGLTFYLVMLVLVSAQNWARAADVASLTKEIVKSLQDLDTLFPKSSATAECKDGIKDKVLMVIKDLDKCNSTKNPKTIAACVKELTDYPGKVRAYTDSLSQGCK
;
A
#
# COMPACT_ATOMS: atom_id res chain seq x y z
N MET A 1 40.66 20.24 -1.20
CA MET A 1 39.37 20.58 -0.57
C MET A 1 38.14 20.22 -1.44
N ALA A 2 38.30 19.78 -2.70
CA ALA A 2 37.17 19.43 -3.58
C ALA A 2 36.48 18.08 -3.27
N GLY A 3 37.16 17.16 -2.58
CA GLY A 3 36.57 15.85 -2.23
C GLY A 3 35.51 15.91 -1.14
N LEU A 4 35.61 16.88 -0.22
CA LEU A 4 34.73 17.00 0.95
C LEU A 4 33.38 17.64 0.60
N THR A 5 33.40 18.60 -0.34
CA THR A 5 32.19 19.23 -0.89
C THR A 5 31.39 18.25 -1.75
N PHE A 6 32.04 17.43 -2.56
CA PHE A 6 31.37 16.37 -3.34
C PHE A 6 30.70 15.32 -2.46
N TYR A 7 31.34 14.92 -1.36
CA TYR A 7 30.79 13.92 -0.43
C TYR A 7 29.55 14.46 0.32
N LEU A 8 29.59 15.73 0.73
CA LEU A 8 28.45 16.40 1.36
C LEU A 8 27.25 16.55 0.40
N VAL A 9 27.48 16.93 -0.86
CA VAL A 9 26.42 17.04 -1.87
C VAL A 9 25.77 15.69 -2.16
N MET A 10 26.57 14.62 -2.28
CA MET A 10 26.04 13.26 -2.45
C MET A 10 25.21 12.79 -1.25
N LEU A 11 25.66 13.07 -0.02
CA LEU A 11 24.92 12.73 1.20
C LEU A 11 23.56 13.45 1.28
N VAL A 12 23.51 14.73 0.88
CA VAL A 12 22.26 15.52 0.84
C VAL A 12 21.30 14.99 -0.23
N LEU A 13 21.81 14.60 -1.40
CA LEU A 13 20.99 14.03 -2.48
C LEU A 13 20.40 12.66 -2.10
N VAL A 14 21.20 11.79 -1.48
CA VAL A 14 20.75 10.46 -1.02
C VAL A 14 19.70 10.57 0.08
N SER A 15 19.85 11.53 1.00
CA SER A 15 18.85 11.76 2.04
C SER A 15 17.55 12.30 1.44
N ALA A 16 17.59 13.29 0.54
CA ALA A 16 16.41 13.80 -0.16
C ALA A 16 15.61 12.71 -0.93
N GLN A 17 16.30 11.80 -1.62
CA GLN A 17 15.65 10.67 -2.31
C GLN A 17 14.99 9.68 -1.36
N ASN A 18 15.55 9.47 -0.17
CA ASN A 18 14.93 8.62 0.85
C ASN A 18 13.67 9.28 1.47
N TRP A 19 13.67 10.60 1.66
CA TRP A 19 12.49 11.33 2.14
C TRP A 19 11.35 11.31 1.11
N ALA A 20 11.65 11.50 -0.17
CA ALA A 20 10.66 11.41 -1.25
C ALA A 20 10.03 10.02 -1.33
N ARG A 21 10.84 8.95 -1.27
CA ARG A 21 10.32 7.56 -1.25
C ARG A 21 9.50 7.25 0.00
N ALA A 22 9.88 7.76 1.16
CA ALA A 22 9.10 7.60 2.38
C ALA A 22 7.75 8.34 2.29
N ALA A 23 7.72 9.51 1.66
CA ALA A 23 6.47 10.25 1.41
C ALA A 23 5.54 9.50 0.44
N ASP A 24 6.09 8.87 -0.61
CA ASP A 24 5.31 8.06 -1.55
C ASP A 24 4.68 6.84 -0.86
N VAL A 25 5.45 6.11 -0.03
CA VAL A 25 4.93 4.96 0.76
C VAL A 25 3.83 5.42 1.72
N ALA A 26 4.03 6.54 2.42
CA ALA A 26 3.05 7.06 3.37
C ALA A 26 1.75 7.51 2.68
N SER A 27 1.86 8.13 1.51
CA SER A 27 0.70 8.54 0.70
C SER A 27 -0.09 7.32 0.20
N LEU A 28 0.59 6.35 -0.40
CA LEU A 28 -0.02 5.11 -0.89
C LEU A 28 -0.69 4.32 0.24
N THR A 29 -0.01 4.20 1.38
CA THR A 29 -0.56 3.54 2.57
C THR A 29 -1.88 4.20 3.01
N LYS A 30 -1.95 5.53 3.03
CA LYS A 30 -3.19 6.25 3.38
C LYS A 30 -4.32 5.95 2.39
N GLU A 31 -4.04 5.92 1.10
CA GLU A 31 -5.05 5.62 0.08
C GLU A 31 -5.57 4.18 0.20
N ILE A 32 -4.68 3.23 0.46
CA ILE A 32 -5.06 1.82 0.67
C ILE A 32 -5.90 1.68 1.94
N VAL A 33 -5.48 2.29 3.05
CA VAL A 33 -6.25 2.28 4.31
C VAL A 33 -7.65 2.86 4.11
N LYS A 34 -7.78 3.97 3.37
CA LYS A 34 -9.09 4.54 3.05
C LYS A 34 -9.95 3.56 2.24
N SER A 35 -9.37 2.92 1.23
CA SER A 35 -10.08 1.94 0.41
C SER A 35 -10.53 0.72 1.23
N LEU A 36 -9.72 0.29 2.20
CA LEU A 36 -10.07 -0.79 3.13
C LEU A 36 -11.23 -0.39 4.06
N GLN A 37 -11.26 0.87 4.52
CA GLN A 37 -12.39 1.39 5.31
C GLN A 37 -13.70 1.44 4.51
N ASP A 38 -13.63 1.81 3.22
CA ASP A 38 -14.78 1.79 2.32
C ASP A 38 -15.33 0.35 2.17
N LEU A 39 -14.44 -0.63 2.04
CA LEU A 39 -14.77 -2.06 1.98
C LEU A 39 -15.44 -2.53 3.27
N ASP A 40 -14.85 -2.25 4.44
CA ASP A 40 -15.41 -2.62 5.75
C ASP A 40 -16.80 -2.01 5.99
N THR A 41 -17.03 -0.80 5.49
CA THR A 41 -18.34 -0.13 5.59
C THR A 41 -19.39 -0.83 4.73
N LEU A 42 -19.01 -1.33 3.57
CA LEU A 42 -19.88 -2.05 2.65
C LEU A 42 -20.14 -3.50 3.09
N PHE A 43 -19.14 -4.16 3.66
CA PHE A 43 -19.16 -5.58 4.03
C PHE A 43 -20.42 -6.02 4.82
N PRO A 44 -20.88 -5.33 5.88
CA PRO A 44 -22.08 -5.73 6.62
C PRO A 44 -23.38 -5.52 5.84
N LYS A 45 -23.37 -4.67 4.80
CA LYS A 45 -24.56 -4.32 3.99
C LYS A 45 -24.57 -5.00 2.62
N SER A 46 -23.50 -5.71 2.29
CA SER A 46 -23.29 -6.38 1.00
C SER A 46 -24.26 -7.54 0.80
N SER A 47 -24.79 -7.64 -0.42
CA SER A 47 -25.62 -8.75 -0.93
C SER A 47 -24.81 -10.01 -1.29
N ALA A 48 -23.49 -10.00 -1.10
CA ALA A 48 -22.59 -11.12 -1.41
C ALA A 48 -22.82 -12.34 -0.52
N THR A 49 -22.55 -13.51 -1.10
CA THR A 49 -22.54 -14.79 -0.38
C THR A 49 -21.45 -14.82 0.69
N ALA A 50 -21.60 -15.70 1.68
CA ALA A 50 -20.60 -15.91 2.72
C ALA A 50 -19.24 -16.30 2.11
N GLU A 51 -19.23 -17.19 1.12
CA GLU A 51 -18.03 -17.64 0.42
C GLU A 51 -17.27 -16.47 -0.23
N CYS A 52 -17.98 -15.54 -0.87
CA CYS A 52 -17.32 -14.38 -1.44
C CYS A 52 -16.79 -13.43 -0.36
N LYS A 53 -17.58 -13.19 0.69
CA LYS A 53 -17.17 -12.38 1.82
C LYS A 53 -15.88 -12.91 2.45
N ASP A 54 -15.79 -14.22 2.66
CA ASP A 54 -14.60 -14.88 3.20
C ASP A 54 -13.41 -14.78 2.24
N GLY A 55 -13.62 -15.03 0.93
CA GLY A 55 -12.57 -14.88 -0.06
C GLY A 55 -12.01 -13.46 -0.15
N ILE A 56 -12.87 -12.44 -0.08
CA ILE A 56 -12.45 -11.03 -0.06
C ILE A 56 -11.74 -10.69 1.24
N LYS A 57 -12.20 -11.20 2.38
CA LYS A 57 -11.54 -11.02 3.67
C LYS A 57 -10.12 -11.58 3.67
N ASP A 58 -9.90 -12.75 3.08
CA ASP A 58 -8.56 -13.34 2.94
C ASP A 58 -7.65 -12.47 2.06
N LYS A 59 -8.17 -11.92 0.97
CA LYS A 59 -7.44 -10.98 0.10
C LYS A 59 -7.09 -9.69 0.83
N VAL A 60 -8.00 -9.13 1.61
CA VAL A 60 -7.76 -7.95 2.45
C VAL A 60 -6.66 -8.22 3.48
N LEU A 61 -6.70 -9.39 4.14
CA LEU A 61 -5.66 -9.78 5.10
C LEU A 61 -4.27 -9.90 4.45
N MET A 62 -4.18 -10.31 3.18
CA MET A 62 -2.91 -10.27 2.43
C MET A 62 -2.41 -8.85 2.22
N VAL A 63 -3.29 -7.92 1.81
CA VAL A 63 -2.94 -6.50 1.60
C VAL A 63 -2.39 -5.88 2.89
N ILE A 64 -3.04 -6.15 4.04
CA ILE A 64 -2.60 -5.63 5.34
C ILE A 64 -1.21 -6.16 5.70
N LYS A 65 -0.97 -7.47 5.51
CA LYS A 65 0.35 -8.08 5.77
C LYS A 65 1.46 -7.46 4.92
N ASP A 66 1.18 -7.17 3.65
CA ASP A 66 2.15 -6.54 2.77
C ASP A 66 2.43 -5.09 3.17
N LEU A 67 1.40 -4.32 3.56
CA LEU A 67 1.58 -2.99 4.14
C LEU A 67 2.46 -3.01 5.38
N ASP A 68 2.20 -3.92 6.32
CA ASP A 68 3.00 -4.04 7.55
C ASP A 68 4.46 -4.38 7.25
N LYS A 69 4.69 -5.28 6.30
CA LYS A 69 6.04 -5.64 5.83
C LYS A 69 6.74 -4.45 5.18
N CYS A 70 6.01 -3.64 4.39
CA CYS A 70 6.53 -2.46 3.75
C CYS A 70 6.82 -1.31 4.72
N ASN A 71 6.02 -1.15 5.76
CA ASN A 71 6.26 -0.15 6.81
C ASN A 71 7.40 -0.55 7.75
N SER A 72 7.63 -1.85 7.93
CA SER A 72 8.66 -2.37 8.85
C SER A 72 10.06 -2.47 8.21
N THR A 73 10.17 -2.39 6.89
CA THR A 73 11.46 -2.54 6.20
C THR A 73 12.26 -1.23 6.19
N LYS A 74 13.54 -1.32 6.54
CA LYS A 74 14.50 -0.20 6.45
C LYS A 74 15.41 -0.31 5.23
N ASN A 75 15.26 -1.37 4.42
CA ASN A 75 16.09 -1.60 3.26
C ASN A 75 15.56 -0.81 2.05
N PRO A 76 16.32 0.15 1.49
CA PRO A 76 15.85 1.00 0.40
C PRO A 76 15.49 0.24 -0.89
N LYS A 77 16.12 -0.91 -1.17
CA LYS A 77 15.72 -1.77 -2.31
C LYS A 77 14.35 -2.42 -2.07
N THR A 78 14.08 -2.82 -0.84
CA THR A 78 12.80 -3.40 -0.43
C THR A 78 11.70 -2.35 -0.40
N ILE A 79 12.01 -1.10 -0.01
CA ILE A 79 11.07 0.03 -0.07
C ILE A 79 10.62 0.28 -1.52
N ALA A 80 11.55 0.29 -2.49
CA ALA A 80 11.21 0.50 -3.89
C ALA A 80 10.32 -0.62 -4.47
N ALA A 81 10.60 -1.88 -4.11
CA ALA A 81 9.74 -3.00 -4.46
C ALA A 81 8.35 -2.88 -3.82
N CYS A 82 8.30 -2.48 -2.56
CA CYS A 82 7.06 -2.20 -1.83
C CYS A 82 6.22 -1.10 -2.49
N VAL A 83 6.79 0.06 -2.83
CA VAL A 83 6.06 1.13 -3.53
C VAL A 83 5.42 0.60 -4.81
N LYS A 84 6.16 -0.22 -5.57
CA LYS A 84 5.65 -0.82 -6.81
C LYS A 84 4.47 -1.76 -6.54
N GLU A 85 4.56 -2.63 -5.53
CA GLU A 85 3.49 -3.56 -5.17
C GLU A 85 2.26 -2.83 -4.58
N LEU A 86 2.49 -1.81 -3.75
CA LEU A 86 1.43 -1.03 -3.11
C LEU A 86 0.65 -0.17 -4.11
N THR A 87 1.25 0.23 -5.22
CA THR A 87 0.58 1.06 -6.25
C THR A 87 -0.63 0.36 -6.86
N ASP A 88 -0.65 -0.97 -6.92
CA ASP A 88 -1.77 -1.73 -7.47
C ASP A 88 -2.91 -1.97 -6.46
N TYR A 89 -2.65 -1.81 -5.15
CA TYR A 89 -3.62 -2.17 -4.11
C TYR A 89 -4.86 -1.28 -4.06
N PRO A 90 -4.81 0.04 -4.27
CA PRO A 90 -6.01 0.87 -4.33
C PRO A 90 -7.02 0.34 -5.37
N GLY A 91 -6.54 -0.06 -6.56
CA GLY A 91 -7.39 -0.64 -7.61
C GLY A 91 -7.96 -2.00 -7.22
N LYS A 92 -7.13 -2.88 -6.63
CA LYS A 92 -7.57 -4.21 -6.18
C LYS A 92 -8.63 -4.12 -5.08
N VAL A 93 -8.46 -3.24 -4.10
CA VAL A 93 -9.42 -3.06 -3.01
C VAL A 93 -10.74 -2.49 -3.54
N ARG A 94 -10.71 -1.54 -4.49
CA ARG A 94 -11.93 -1.08 -5.17
C ARG A 94 -12.66 -2.20 -5.89
N ALA A 95 -11.93 -3.06 -6.61
CA ALA A 95 -12.54 -4.22 -7.28
C ALA A 95 -13.23 -5.18 -6.28
N TYR A 96 -12.69 -5.34 -5.08
CA TYR A 96 -13.35 -6.11 -4.01
C TYR A 96 -14.62 -5.42 -3.52
N THR A 97 -14.60 -4.09 -3.34
CA THR A 97 -15.80 -3.30 -2.99
C THR A 97 -16.88 -3.43 -4.06
N ASP A 98 -16.52 -3.38 -5.34
CA ASP A 98 -17.46 -3.57 -6.44
C ASP A 98 -18.03 -5.00 -6.45
N SER A 99 -17.17 -6.00 -6.21
CA SER A 99 -17.57 -7.40 -6.10
C SER A 99 -18.57 -7.58 -4.96
N LEU A 100 -18.29 -7.04 -3.77
CA LEU A 100 -19.22 -7.07 -2.64
C LEU A 100 -20.55 -6.37 -2.94
N SER A 101 -20.53 -5.28 -3.70
CA SER A 101 -21.75 -4.54 -4.08
C SER A 101 -22.62 -5.34 -5.06
N GLN A 102 -22.00 -6.07 -5.97
CA GLN A 102 -22.68 -6.82 -7.03
C GLN A 102 -23.05 -8.25 -6.63
N GLY A 103 -22.70 -8.67 -5.42
CA GLY A 103 -22.91 -10.02 -4.94
C GLY A 103 -21.90 -11.03 -5.48
N CYS A 104 -20.76 -10.54 -5.96
CA CYS A 104 -19.61 -11.31 -6.48
C CYS A 104 -19.89 -12.07 -7.77
N LYS A 105 -20.44 -11.33 -8.73
CA LYS A 105 -20.64 -11.76 -10.11
C LYS A 105 -19.40 -11.53 -10.96
#